data_AF-A0A9P7U3S4-F1
#
_entry.id   AF-A0A9P7U3S4-F1
#
_cell.length_a   1.000
_cell.length_b   1.000
_cell.length_c   1.000
_cell.angle_alpha   90.00
_cell.angle_beta   90.00
_cell.angle_gamma   90.00
#
_symmetry.space_group_name_H-M   'P 1'
#
loop_
_entity.id
_entity.type
_entity.pdbx_description
1 polymer ?
#
loop_
_entity_poly.entity_id
_entity_poly.type
_entity_poly.pdbx_seq_one_letter_code
_entity_poly.pdbx_strand_id
1 'polypeptide(L)'
;MCAAVSGLAVPKPDTELAVRAPGDLATTESQAFDADGILSRDSSAAWIEAEKVVGTLSHNTNYYFMSCNKAYPGQKGMTPSQQYTIDETGCLHVGLIIGKTAVFQKKFKASYLHVRRLADNPNTWTQTRHDWDEVKRMQRIDYGGTTSSSKGNLDRVVRKGEEWIALSGGQYSEDWNCLAYYRFMASKL
;
A
#
# COMPACT_ATOMS: atom_id res chain seq x y z
N MET A 1 -7.43 20.07 -67.94
CA MET A 1 -7.19 18.62 -67.77
C MET A 1 -5.93 18.44 -66.94
N CYS A 2 -6.07 17.96 -65.71
CA CYS A 2 -5.00 17.31 -64.92
C CYS A 2 -5.72 16.34 -63.97
N ALA A 3 -5.54 15.05 -64.23
CA ALA A 3 -6.03 13.97 -63.38
C ALA A 3 -5.00 13.73 -62.27
N ALA A 4 -5.46 13.61 -61.02
CA ALA A 4 -4.67 13.08 -59.93
C ALA A 4 -5.34 11.80 -59.42
N VAL A 5 -4.60 10.72 -59.51
CA VAL A 5 -5.01 9.35 -59.23
C VAL A 5 -5.06 9.13 -57.72
N SER A 6 -6.18 8.61 -57.24
CA SER A 6 -6.36 8.14 -55.86
C SER A 6 -5.46 6.94 -55.59
N GLY A 7 -4.48 7.10 -54.70
CA GLY A 7 -3.73 6.00 -54.10
C GLY A 7 -4.36 5.60 -52.76
N LEU A 8 -5.04 4.46 -52.72
CA LEU A 8 -5.44 3.78 -51.49
C LEU A 8 -4.19 3.11 -50.89
N ALA A 9 -3.65 3.66 -49.81
CA ALA A 9 -2.67 2.96 -48.98
C ALA A 9 -3.41 2.09 -47.95
N VAL A 10 -3.35 0.78 -48.14
CA VAL A 10 -3.78 -0.23 -47.16
C VAL A 10 -2.74 -0.28 -46.04
N PRO A 11 -3.08 -0.09 -44.76
CA PRO A 11 -2.12 -0.26 -43.69
C PRO A 11 -1.85 -1.76 -43.47
N LYS A 12 -0.56 -2.14 -43.47
CA LYS A 12 -0.10 -3.44 -42.98
C LYS A 12 -0.33 -3.52 -41.46
N PRO A 13 -0.83 -4.64 -40.92
CA PRO A 13 -0.75 -4.90 -39.49
C PRO A 13 0.63 -5.46 -39.17
N ASP A 14 1.57 -4.60 -38.82
CA ASP A 14 2.79 -5.05 -38.13
C ASP A 14 2.41 -5.38 -36.69
N THR A 15 2.17 -6.67 -36.45
CA THR A 15 1.99 -7.22 -35.11
C THR A 15 3.36 -7.34 -34.46
N GLU A 16 3.89 -6.24 -33.94
CA GLU A 16 4.90 -6.32 -32.89
C GLU A 16 4.21 -6.48 -31.54
N LEU A 17 4.48 -7.61 -30.88
CA LEU A 17 4.18 -7.80 -29.47
C LEU A 17 4.90 -6.70 -28.67
N ALA A 18 4.17 -5.64 -28.32
CA ALA A 18 4.63 -4.67 -27.35
C ALA A 18 4.68 -5.33 -25.96
N VAL A 19 5.84 -5.89 -25.62
CA VAL A 19 6.24 -6.14 -24.23
C VAL A 19 6.15 -4.79 -23.53
N ARG A 20 5.20 -4.63 -22.61
CA ARG A 20 5.06 -3.41 -21.80
C ARG A 20 6.40 -3.12 -21.13
N ALA A 21 7.07 -2.08 -21.62
CA ALA A 21 8.15 -1.45 -20.87
C ALA A 21 7.59 -1.02 -19.50
N PRO A 22 8.37 -1.13 -18.41
CA PRO A 22 7.98 -0.57 -17.12
C PRO A 22 7.67 0.90 -17.33
N GLY A 23 6.40 1.27 -17.21
CA GLY A 23 5.94 2.61 -17.47
C GLY A 23 6.67 3.58 -16.56
N ASP A 24 7.18 4.65 -17.17
CA ASP A 24 7.57 5.87 -16.50
C ASP A 24 6.54 6.19 -15.41
N LEU A 25 7.00 6.14 -14.17
CA LEU A 25 6.25 6.64 -13.02
C LEU A 25 6.03 8.13 -13.28
N ALA A 26 4.84 8.45 -13.80
CA ALA A 26 4.37 9.81 -13.87
C ALA A 26 4.48 10.40 -12.46
N THR A 27 5.45 11.30 -12.30
CA THR A 27 5.56 12.24 -11.19
C THR A 27 4.41 13.24 -11.32
N THR A 28 3.19 12.74 -11.14
CA THR A 28 2.13 13.56 -10.57
C THR A 28 2.60 13.83 -9.15
N GLU A 29 2.87 15.10 -8.83
CA GLU A 29 2.95 15.57 -7.45
C GLU A 29 1.75 14.98 -6.71
N SER A 30 1.96 13.87 -5.99
CA SER A 30 0.88 13.30 -5.22
C SER A 30 0.60 14.34 -4.16
N GLN A 31 -0.59 14.93 -4.22
CA GLN A 31 -1.17 15.59 -3.07
C GLN A 31 -1.17 14.51 -1.99
N ALA A 32 -0.11 14.50 -1.19
CA ALA A 32 0.16 13.42 -0.26
C ALA A 32 -0.82 13.59 0.88
N PHE A 33 -2.03 13.07 0.70
CA PHE A 33 -3.10 13.13 1.68
C PHE A 33 -2.57 12.49 2.97
N ASP A 34 -2.34 13.33 3.97
CA ASP A 34 -2.23 12.89 5.35
C ASP A 34 -3.65 12.48 5.75
N ALA A 35 -4.04 11.23 5.45
CA ALA A 35 -5.37 10.69 5.74
C ALA A 35 -5.48 10.37 7.24
N ASP A 36 -5.30 11.43 8.04
CA ASP A 36 -5.56 11.49 9.46
C ASP A 36 -7.03 11.10 9.66
N GLY A 37 -7.27 9.87 10.13
CA GLY A 37 -8.62 9.41 10.49
C GLY A 37 -9.15 8.21 9.71
N ILE A 38 -8.39 7.61 8.79
CA ILE A 38 -8.77 6.31 8.22
C ILE A 38 -8.89 5.21 9.31
N LEU A 39 -8.19 5.38 10.44
CA LEU A 39 -8.25 4.56 11.66
C LEU A 39 -9.10 5.23 12.77
N SER A 40 -10.19 5.91 12.43
CA SER A 40 -11.04 6.62 13.39
C SER A 40 -12.08 5.69 14.04
N ARG A 41 -12.42 5.98 15.31
CA ARG A 41 -13.61 5.39 15.98
C ARG A 41 -14.91 5.82 15.31
N ASP A 42 -14.95 7.01 14.73
CA ASP A 42 -16.05 7.46 13.89
C ASP A 42 -15.92 6.83 12.50
N SER A 43 -16.57 5.69 12.33
CA SER A 43 -16.56 4.96 11.06
C SER A 43 -17.13 5.75 9.87
N SER A 44 -17.95 6.78 10.10
CA SER A 44 -18.46 7.62 9.02
C SER A 44 -17.41 8.65 8.59
N ALA A 45 -16.68 9.23 9.54
CA ALA A 45 -15.54 10.09 9.25
C ALA A 45 -14.43 9.29 8.53
N ALA A 46 -14.14 8.07 9.00
CA ALA A 46 -13.16 7.19 8.38
C ALA A 46 -13.50 6.84 6.92
N TRP A 47 -14.80 6.78 6.56
CA TRP A 47 -15.23 6.61 5.17
C TRP A 47 -14.78 7.79 4.31
N ILE A 48 -15.03 9.02 4.77
CA ILE A 48 -14.67 10.25 4.05
C ILE A 48 -13.17 10.32 3.85
N GLU A 49 -12.37 10.00 4.87
CA GLU A 49 -10.91 9.97 4.75
C GLU A 49 -10.42 8.89 3.77
N ALA A 50 -11.03 7.71 3.79
CA ALA A 50 -10.71 6.66 2.82
C ALA A 50 -11.09 7.06 1.38
N GLU A 51 -12.18 7.81 1.17
CA GLU A 51 -12.54 8.33 -0.16
C GLU A 51 -11.53 9.35 -0.71
N LYS A 52 -10.84 10.12 0.14
CA LYS A 52 -9.77 11.03 -0.33
C LYS A 52 -8.61 10.28 -0.97
N VAL A 53 -8.37 9.04 -0.53
CA VAL A 53 -7.25 8.20 -0.99
C VAL A 53 -7.68 7.26 -2.13
N VAL A 54 -8.89 6.69 -2.05
CA VAL A 54 -9.39 5.69 -3.03
C VAL A 54 -10.20 6.34 -4.16
N GLY A 55 -10.76 7.52 -3.93
CA GLY A 55 -11.88 8.05 -4.72
C GLY A 55 -13.20 7.48 -4.22
N THR A 56 -14.06 6.98 -5.10
CA THR A 56 -15.37 6.44 -4.67
C THR A 56 -15.25 5.04 -4.07
N LEU A 57 -15.73 4.86 -2.84
CA LEU A 57 -15.79 3.55 -2.20
C LEU A 57 -17.05 2.77 -2.59
N SER A 58 -16.88 1.46 -2.77
CA SER A 58 -17.95 0.49 -2.93
C SER A 58 -18.38 -0.05 -1.57
N HIS A 59 -19.68 -0.27 -1.40
CA HIS A 59 -20.22 -0.93 -0.21
C HIS A 59 -19.78 -2.39 -0.10
N ASN A 60 -19.76 -2.92 1.13
CA ASN A 60 -19.38 -4.30 1.45
C ASN A 60 -18.06 -4.80 0.83
N THR A 61 -17.09 -3.91 0.69
CA THR A 61 -15.81 -4.15 0.00
C THR A 61 -14.66 -4.03 0.99
N ASN A 62 -13.64 -4.88 0.81
CA ASN A 62 -12.42 -4.82 1.62
C ASN A 62 -11.33 -4.11 0.82
N TYR A 63 -10.65 -3.20 1.47
CA TYR A 63 -9.62 -2.34 0.94
C TYR A 63 -8.34 -2.54 1.75
N TYR A 64 -7.19 -2.38 1.11
CA TYR A 64 -5.93 -2.34 1.81
C TYR A 64 -5.05 -1.18 1.32
N PHE A 65 -4.20 -0.72 2.22
CA PHE A 65 -3.38 0.47 2.05
C PHE A 65 -2.00 0.23 2.65
N MET A 66 -1.01 0.93 2.10
CA MET A 66 0.29 1.10 2.75
C MET A 66 0.20 2.33 3.66
N SER A 67 0.48 2.14 4.95
CA SER A 67 0.82 3.27 5.83
C SER A 67 2.30 3.58 5.64
N CYS A 68 2.64 4.85 5.49
CA CYS A 68 3.99 5.33 5.23
C CYS A 68 4.36 6.46 6.20
N ASN A 69 5.35 6.20 7.06
CA ASN A 69 6.04 7.27 7.79
C ASN A 69 7.04 7.93 6.84
N LYS A 70 6.70 9.12 6.32
CA LYS A 70 7.54 9.84 5.34
C LYS A 70 8.95 10.09 5.89
N ALA A 71 9.96 9.94 5.03
CA ALA A 71 11.31 10.43 5.33
C ALA A 71 11.35 11.96 5.16
N TYR A 72 12.11 12.65 6.00
CA TYR A 72 12.39 14.07 5.77
C TYR A 72 13.24 14.23 4.50
N PRO A 73 13.16 15.38 3.80
CA PRO A 73 14.00 15.65 2.64
C PRO A 73 15.49 15.44 2.94
N GLY A 74 16.16 14.59 2.15
CA GLY A 74 17.58 14.26 2.31
C GLY A 74 17.91 13.32 3.49
N GLN A 75 16.90 12.82 4.22
CA GLN A 75 17.11 11.87 5.30
C GLN A 75 17.64 10.55 4.77
N LYS A 76 18.72 10.07 5.39
CA LYS A 76 19.30 8.75 5.13
C LYS A 76 18.78 7.72 6.11
N GLY A 77 18.65 6.48 5.65
CA GLY A 77 18.36 5.34 6.49
C GLY A 77 19.52 5.08 7.46
N MET A 78 19.19 4.66 8.68
CA MET A 78 20.18 4.26 9.69
C MET A 78 20.84 2.92 9.34
N THR A 79 20.23 2.14 8.45
CA THR A 79 20.68 0.82 8.00
C THR A 79 20.48 0.70 6.49
N PRO A 80 21.20 -0.20 5.78
CA PRO A 80 20.98 -0.43 4.35
C PRO A 80 19.54 -0.83 4.04
N SER A 81 18.95 -1.68 4.87
CA SER A 81 17.56 -2.12 4.78
C SER A 81 16.55 -0.95 4.90
N GLN A 82 16.80 -0.01 5.82
CA GLN A 82 15.97 1.19 5.94
C GLN A 82 16.21 2.14 4.76
N GLN A 83 17.46 2.30 4.30
CA GLN A 83 17.77 3.12 3.13
C GLN A 83 17.05 2.60 1.89
N TYR A 84 17.09 1.28 1.64
CA TYR A 84 16.31 0.63 0.59
C TYR A 84 14.81 0.95 0.68
N THR A 85 14.24 0.92 1.89
CA THR A 85 12.82 1.30 2.07
C THR A 85 12.56 2.76 1.68
N ILE A 86 13.46 3.68 2.06
CA ILE A 86 13.37 5.10 1.69
C ILE A 86 13.49 5.27 0.18
N ASP A 87 14.46 4.61 -0.45
CA ASP A 87 14.72 4.74 -1.89
C ASP A 87 13.53 4.23 -2.72
N GLU A 88 12.91 3.14 -2.28
CA GLU A 88 11.77 2.52 -2.98
C GLU A 88 10.43 3.25 -2.78
N THR A 89 10.27 3.99 -1.68
CA THR A 89 8.93 4.48 -1.28
C THR A 89 8.89 5.94 -0.82
N GLY A 90 10.03 6.53 -0.51
CA GLY A 90 10.15 7.79 0.22
C GLY A 90 9.80 7.69 1.71
N CYS A 91 9.67 6.48 2.26
CA CYS A 91 9.22 6.24 3.64
C CYS A 91 10.34 5.67 4.51
N LEU A 92 10.44 6.13 5.76
CA LEU A 92 11.33 5.53 6.76
C LEU A 92 10.85 4.17 7.25
N HIS A 93 9.53 3.99 7.21
CA HIS A 93 8.88 2.81 7.71
C HIS A 93 7.49 2.70 7.07
N VAL A 94 7.09 1.47 6.77
CA VAL A 94 5.77 1.19 6.19
C VAL A 94 5.05 0.10 6.97
N GLY A 95 3.72 0.10 6.92
CA GLY A 95 2.89 -0.97 7.45
C GLY A 95 1.62 -1.16 6.63
N LEU A 96 0.78 -2.10 7.05
CA LEU A 96 -0.44 -2.46 6.34
C LEU A 96 -1.65 -1.90 7.06
N ILE A 97 -2.56 -1.24 6.33
CA ILE A 97 -3.92 -0.99 6.78
C ILE A 97 -4.86 -1.90 5.99
N ILE A 98 -5.73 -2.61 6.68
CA ILE A 98 -6.83 -3.38 6.07
C ILE A 98 -8.15 -2.78 6.58
N GLY A 99 -9.08 -2.51 5.68
CA GLY A 99 -10.36 -1.94 6.05
C GLY A 99 -11.52 -2.48 5.26
N LYS A 100 -12.72 -2.33 5.82
CA LYS A 100 -13.96 -2.84 5.25
C LYS A 100 -15.06 -1.79 5.31
N THR A 101 -15.76 -1.63 4.20
CA THR A 101 -16.97 -0.82 4.11
C THR A 101 -18.20 -1.58 4.58
N ALA A 102 -19.15 -0.88 5.20
CA ALA A 102 -20.45 -1.44 5.56
C ALA A 102 -21.32 -1.70 4.31
N VAL A 103 -22.30 -2.60 4.46
CA VAL A 103 -23.14 -3.08 3.35
C VAL A 103 -24.10 -2.01 2.82
N PHE A 104 -24.66 -1.18 3.70
CA PHE A 104 -25.72 -0.22 3.36
C PHE A 104 -25.48 1.18 3.93
N GLN A 105 -24.33 1.41 4.55
CA GLN A 105 -24.01 2.67 5.21
C GLN A 105 -22.65 3.16 4.72
N LYS A 106 -22.48 4.48 4.65
CA LYS A 106 -21.17 5.11 4.45
C LYS A 106 -20.34 5.03 5.73
N LYS A 107 -19.94 3.80 6.07
CA LYS A 107 -19.11 3.48 7.23
C LYS A 107 -17.94 2.63 6.80
N PHE A 108 -16.76 2.99 7.27
CA PHE A 108 -15.51 2.31 7.04
C PHE A 108 -14.87 1.97 8.38
N LYS A 109 -14.39 0.73 8.53
CA LYS A 109 -13.65 0.28 9.69
C LYS A 109 -12.34 -0.30 9.22
N ALA A 110 -11.23 0.09 9.85
CA ALA A 110 -9.92 -0.39 9.49
C ALA A 110 -9.06 -0.73 10.70
N SER A 111 -8.06 -1.54 10.45
CA SER A 111 -7.04 -1.95 11.40
C SER A 111 -5.67 -1.76 10.75
N TYR A 112 -4.74 -1.22 11.52
CA TYR A 112 -3.35 -1.08 11.16
C TYR A 112 -2.53 -2.22 11.76
N LEU A 113 -1.81 -2.94 10.91
CA LEU A 113 -0.81 -3.93 11.28
C LEU A 113 0.57 -3.29 11.11
N HIS A 114 1.20 -3.05 12.26
CA HIS A 114 2.54 -2.52 12.38
C HIS A 114 3.52 -3.67 12.57
N VAL A 115 4.60 -3.71 11.79
CA VAL A 115 5.69 -4.66 12.00
C VAL A 115 6.93 -3.90 12.46
N ARG A 116 7.64 -4.38 13.47
CA ARG A 116 8.89 -3.76 13.93
C ARG A 116 9.84 -4.78 14.53
N ARG A 117 11.14 -4.47 14.49
CA ARG A 117 12.13 -5.17 15.32
C ARG A 117 12.08 -4.59 16.73
N LEU A 118 12.22 -5.45 17.73
CA LEU A 118 12.36 -5.01 19.11
C LEU A 118 13.75 -4.39 19.32
N ALA A 119 13.82 -3.29 20.05
CA ALA A 119 15.09 -2.57 20.28
C ALA A 119 16.02 -3.37 21.21
N ASP A 120 15.45 -4.06 22.18
CA ASP A 120 16.09 -4.91 23.18
C ASP A 120 16.42 -6.33 22.65
N ASN A 121 15.71 -6.79 21.62
CA ASN A 121 16.05 -8.01 20.90
C ASN A 121 15.90 -7.79 19.39
N PRO A 122 16.94 -7.25 18.73
CA PRO A 122 16.86 -6.95 17.31
C PRO A 122 16.56 -8.22 16.51
N ASN A 123 16.96 -9.42 16.94
CA ASN A 123 16.68 -10.65 16.20
C ASN A 123 15.21 -11.09 16.25
N THR A 124 14.31 -10.28 16.82
CA THR A 124 12.88 -10.61 16.90
C THR A 124 12.06 -9.53 16.20
N TRP A 125 11.37 -9.93 15.14
CA TRP A 125 10.27 -9.17 14.58
C TRP A 125 9.02 -9.34 15.43
N THR A 126 8.25 -8.27 15.54
CA THR A 126 6.96 -8.26 16.22
C THR A 126 5.93 -7.56 15.36
N GLN A 127 4.69 -8.01 15.50
CA GLN A 127 3.53 -7.39 14.90
C GLN A 127 2.63 -6.85 15.99
N THR A 128 2.19 -5.60 15.84
CA THR A 128 1.14 -5.02 16.68
C THR A 128 -0.05 -4.59 15.82
N ARG A 129 -1.24 -4.75 16.37
CA ARG A 129 -2.50 -4.34 15.74
C ARG A 129 -3.05 -3.11 16.46
N HIS A 130 -3.48 -2.14 15.68
CA HIS A 130 -4.11 -0.92 16.17
C HIS A 130 -5.42 -0.69 15.40
N ASP A 131 -6.54 -0.67 16.12
CA ASP A 131 -7.88 -0.55 15.52
C ASP A 131 -8.43 0.88 15.58
N TRP A 132 -7.87 1.74 16.44
CA TRP A 132 -8.25 3.14 16.56
C TRP A 132 -7.15 3.97 17.22
N ASP A 133 -7.32 5.30 17.12
CA ASP A 133 -6.55 6.41 17.69
C ASP A 133 -5.42 6.07 18.67
N GLU A 134 -4.22 6.31 18.16
CA GLU A 134 -2.96 6.76 18.79
C GLU A 134 -1.83 6.70 17.75
N VAL A 135 -2.07 6.01 16.62
CA VAL A 135 -1.12 5.87 15.51
C VAL A 135 -1.08 7.15 14.68
N LYS A 136 -0.26 8.08 15.21
CA LYS A 136 0.62 9.01 14.49
C LYS A 136 -0.04 9.85 13.39
N ARG A 137 -0.42 11.07 13.80
CA ARG A 137 -0.34 12.28 12.96
C ARG A 137 0.91 12.19 12.09
N MET A 138 0.79 12.42 10.77
CA MET A 138 1.88 12.40 9.76
C MET A 138 2.21 11.06 9.07
N GLN A 139 1.22 10.21 8.79
CA GLN A 139 1.42 9.07 7.89
C GLN A 139 0.79 9.34 6.51
N ARG A 140 1.59 9.19 5.44
CA ARG A 140 1.04 9.08 4.08
C ARG A 140 0.30 7.74 4.00
N ILE A 141 -0.90 7.74 3.45
CA ILE A 141 -1.63 6.50 3.17
C ILE A 141 -1.69 6.30 1.67
N ASP A 142 -1.07 5.24 1.17
CA ASP A 142 -1.06 4.90 -0.25
C ASP A 142 -2.05 3.76 -0.51
N TYR A 143 -2.93 3.93 -1.50
CA TYR A 143 -3.92 2.91 -1.85
C TYR A 143 -3.26 1.65 -2.44
N GLY A 144 -3.51 0.48 -1.85
CA GLY A 144 -2.96 -0.80 -2.32
C GLY A 144 -3.91 -1.57 -3.24
N GLY A 145 -5.22 -1.47 -3.00
CA GLY A 145 -6.23 -2.15 -3.83
C GLY A 145 -7.42 -2.69 -3.04
N THR A 146 -8.26 -3.48 -3.70
CA THR A 146 -9.35 -4.24 -3.08
C THR A 146 -8.99 -5.70 -2.90
N THR A 147 -9.61 -6.37 -1.93
CA THR A 147 -9.48 -7.80 -1.68
C THR A 147 -10.83 -8.48 -1.41
N SER A 148 -10.87 -9.80 -1.48
CA SER A 148 -12.06 -10.58 -1.15
C SER A 148 -12.31 -10.58 0.38
N SER A 149 -13.56 -10.82 0.79
CA SER A 149 -13.88 -10.93 2.21
C SER A 149 -13.16 -12.07 2.93
N SER A 150 -12.84 -13.16 2.24
CA SER A 150 -12.08 -14.27 2.83
C SER A 150 -10.62 -13.90 3.04
N LYS A 151 -10.01 -13.17 2.12
CA LYS A 151 -8.60 -12.78 2.19
C LYS A 151 -8.37 -11.59 3.12
N GLY A 152 -9.26 -10.60 3.09
CA GLY A 152 -9.27 -9.44 3.98
C GLY A 152 -9.83 -9.69 5.38
N ASN A 153 -10.19 -10.93 5.72
CA ASN A 153 -10.57 -11.30 7.09
C ASN A 153 -9.41 -11.01 8.04
N LEU A 154 -9.65 -10.18 9.05
CA LEU A 154 -8.60 -9.65 9.90
C LEU A 154 -7.81 -10.72 10.67
N ASP A 155 -8.48 -11.77 11.17
CA ASP A 155 -7.79 -12.86 11.87
C ASP A 155 -6.86 -13.64 10.93
N ARG A 156 -7.29 -13.83 9.67
CA ARG A 156 -6.43 -14.41 8.63
C ARG A 156 -5.25 -13.49 8.33
N VAL A 157 -5.47 -12.18 8.19
CA VAL A 157 -4.41 -11.20 7.92
C VAL A 157 -3.39 -11.20 9.06
N VAL A 158 -3.84 -11.13 10.32
CA VAL A 158 -2.96 -11.19 11.50
C VAL A 158 -2.11 -12.46 11.49
N ARG A 159 -2.72 -13.63 11.26
CA ARG A 159 -2.00 -14.91 11.17
C ARG A 159 -0.98 -14.93 10.03
N LYS A 160 -1.28 -14.32 8.87
CA LYS A 160 -0.30 -14.22 7.77
C LYS A 160 0.90 -13.37 8.14
N GLY A 161 0.71 -12.31 8.93
CA GLY A 161 1.83 -11.53 9.42
C GLY A 161 2.68 -12.28 10.45
N GLU A 162 2.05 -13.08 11.32
CA GLU A 162 2.77 -13.98 12.24
C GLU A 162 3.56 -15.06 11.49
N GLU A 163 3.00 -15.62 10.40
CA GLU A 163 3.72 -16.54 9.50
C GLU A 163 4.96 -15.86 8.90
N TRP A 164 4.85 -14.61 8.43
CA TRP A 164 6.01 -13.87 7.91
C TRP A 164 7.07 -13.64 8.98
N ILE A 165 6.66 -13.27 10.20
CA ILE A 165 7.58 -13.10 11.33
C ILE A 165 8.36 -14.39 11.60
N ALA A 166 7.67 -15.54 11.63
CA ALA A 166 8.33 -16.83 11.81
C ALA A 166 9.30 -17.16 10.67
N LEU A 167 8.88 -16.92 9.41
CA LEU A 167 9.70 -17.16 8.22
C LEU A 167 10.95 -16.28 8.18
N SER A 168 10.88 -15.07 8.72
CA SER A 168 12.02 -14.15 8.74
C SER A 168 13.21 -14.69 9.54
N GLY A 169 12.98 -15.58 10.51
CA GLY A 169 14.03 -16.07 11.40
C GLY A 169 14.83 -14.94 12.09
N GLY A 170 14.23 -13.74 12.24
CA GLY A 170 14.92 -12.57 12.79
C GLY A 170 15.82 -11.80 11.82
N GLN A 171 15.89 -12.21 10.56
CA GLN A 171 16.71 -11.57 9.54
C GLN A 171 16.29 -10.12 9.32
N TYR A 172 17.27 -9.26 9.02
CA TYR A 172 17.04 -7.87 8.69
C TYR A 172 17.95 -7.43 7.55
N SER A 173 17.38 -7.32 6.36
CA SER A 173 18.06 -7.03 5.10
C SER A 173 17.10 -6.31 4.16
N GLU A 174 17.47 -6.12 2.90
CA GLU A 174 16.58 -5.60 1.86
C GLU A 174 15.40 -6.55 1.58
N ASP A 175 15.63 -7.87 1.72
CA ASP A 175 14.61 -8.92 1.57
C ASP A 175 13.76 -9.13 2.83
N TRP A 176 14.26 -8.69 4.00
CA TRP A 176 13.59 -8.84 5.28
C TRP A 176 13.51 -7.49 6.00
N ASN A 177 12.52 -6.69 5.61
CA ASN A 177 12.24 -5.38 6.20
C ASN A 177 10.74 -5.08 6.21
N CYS A 178 10.36 -3.88 6.68
CA CYS A 178 8.95 -3.50 6.74
C CYS A 178 8.26 -3.43 5.36
N LEU A 179 9.00 -3.07 4.31
CA LEU A 179 8.48 -3.08 2.94
C LEU A 179 8.30 -4.50 2.40
N ALA A 180 9.24 -5.40 2.66
CA ALA A 180 9.12 -6.81 2.32
C ALA A 180 7.95 -7.47 3.06
N TYR A 181 7.75 -7.15 4.34
CA TYR A 181 6.55 -7.54 5.09
C TYR A 181 5.27 -7.03 4.41
N TYR A 182 5.20 -5.73 4.08
CA TYR A 182 4.04 -5.17 3.39
C TYR A 182 3.76 -5.88 2.06
N ARG A 183 4.79 -6.06 1.22
CA ARG A 183 4.70 -6.76 -0.08
C ARG A 183 4.23 -8.20 0.08
N PHE A 184 4.78 -8.92 1.06
CA PHE A 184 4.32 -10.28 1.39
C PHE A 184 2.84 -10.27 1.75
N MET A 185 2.42 -9.38 2.65
CA MET A 185 1.04 -9.29 3.10
C MET A 185 0.08 -8.94 1.96
N ALA A 186 0.43 -7.95 1.14
CA ALA A 186 -0.33 -7.58 -0.06
C ALA A 186 -0.51 -8.77 -1.01
N SER A 187 0.52 -9.62 -1.19
CA SER A 187 0.43 -10.84 -2.00
C SER A 187 -0.55 -11.90 -1.46
N LYS A 188 -0.94 -11.81 -0.18
CA LYS A 188 -1.90 -12.73 0.47
C LYS A 188 -3.32 -12.18 0.50
N LEU A 189 -3.51 -10.93 0.08
CA LEU A 189 -4.80 -10.26 -0.14
C LEU A 189 -5.29 -10.52 -1.58
#